data_AF-A0A6C0UQM5-F1
#
_entry.id   AF-A0A6C0UQM5-F1
#
_cell.length_a   1.000
_cell.length_b   1.000
_cell.length_c   1.000
_cell.angle_alpha   90.00
_cell.angle_beta   90.00
_cell.angle_gamma   90.00
#
_symmetry.space_group_name_H-M   'P 1'
#
loop_
_entity.id
_entity.type
_entity.pdbx_description
1 polymer ?
#
loop_
_entity_poly.entity_id
_entity_poly.type
_entity_poly.pdbx_seq_one_letter_code
_entity_poly.pdbx_strand_id
1 'polypeptide(L)'
;MSIDRETFENTSEEELTDLSVPDQVLGFLVAHDDRAFQAREIATQTDLDEGAVSTALTRLKQRGLVEHKATYWAVTTDEDRLHSYSGYERATALFNEQLGTENKDEWQEHAPEEAHPSQRDEV
;
A
#
# COMPACT_ATOMS: atom_id res chain seq x y z
N MET A 1 -6.99 -13.06 -2.35
CA MET A 1 -8.28 -12.57 -2.85
C MET A 1 -8.10 -12.32 -4.34
N SER A 2 -8.93 -12.96 -5.16
CA SER A 2 -9.07 -12.64 -6.57
C SER A 2 -10.36 -11.85 -6.69
N ILE A 3 -10.27 -10.64 -7.25
CA ILE A 3 -11.44 -9.85 -7.62
C ILE A 3 -11.84 -10.23 -9.03
N ASP A 4 -13.15 -10.28 -9.29
CA ASP A 4 -13.67 -10.54 -10.62
C ASP A 4 -13.47 -9.31 -11.53
N ARG A 5 -13.45 -9.54 -12.85
CA ARG A 5 -13.19 -8.53 -13.89
C ARG A 5 -14.05 -7.27 -13.74
N GLU A 6 -15.33 -7.46 -13.40
CA GLU A 6 -16.29 -6.36 -13.25
C GLU A 6 -15.97 -5.47 -12.03
N THR A 7 -15.44 -6.07 -10.95
CA THR A 7 -14.99 -5.35 -9.76
C THR A 7 -13.72 -4.56 -10.04
N PHE A 8 -12.77 -5.12 -10.79
CA PHE A 8 -11.59 -4.38 -11.25
C PHE A 8 -11.95 -3.14 -12.10
N GLU A 9 -13.00 -3.24 -12.92
CA GLU A 9 -13.39 -2.14 -13.82
C GLU A 9 -14.26 -1.07 -13.16
N ASN A 10 -15.01 -1.40 -12.10
CA ASN A 10 -15.91 -0.46 -11.41
C ASN A 10 -15.33 0.14 -10.11
N THR A 11 -14.32 -0.49 -9.52
CA THR A 11 -13.68 0.01 -8.30
C THR A 11 -12.56 0.99 -8.67
N SER A 12 -12.60 2.19 -8.10
CA SER A 12 -11.57 3.20 -8.34
C SER A 12 -10.21 2.76 -7.77
N GLU A 13 -9.12 3.25 -8.35
CA GLU A 13 -7.77 2.91 -7.89
C GLU A 13 -7.59 3.20 -6.38
N GLU A 14 -8.20 4.27 -5.86
CA GLU A 14 -8.36 4.63 -4.43
C GLU A 14 -9.07 3.57 -3.54
N GLU A 15 -10.09 2.88 -4.06
CA GLU A 15 -10.79 1.79 -3.36
C GLU A 15 -10.08 0.43 -3.55
N LEU A 16 -9.29 0.28 -4.62
CA LEU A 16 -8.34 -0.83 -4.80
C LEU A 16 -7.03 -0.60 -4.03
N THR A 17 -6.79 0.62 -3.56
CA THR A 17 -5.62 1.08 -2.78
C THR A 17 -5.97 1.38 -1.33
N ASP A 18 -7.08 0.84 -0.83
CA ASP A 18 -7.15 0.48 0.59
C ASP A 18 -5.83 -0.24 0.90
N LEU A 19 -5.00 0.36 1.77
CA LEU A 19 -3.60 -0.03 1.95
C LEU A 19 -3.51 -1.55 2.00
N SER A 20 -2.65 -2.17 1.20
CA SER A 20 -2.57 -3.63 1.22
C SER A 20 -2.28 -4.11 2.65
N VAL A 21 -2.76 -5.28 3.06
CA VAL A 21 -2.52 -5.79 4.45
C VAL A 21 -1.04 -5.65 4.89
N PRO A 22 -0.03 -5.94 4.03
CA PRO A 22 1.37 -5.60 4.32
C PRO A 22 1.66 -4.13 4.59
N ASP A 23 1.07 -3.21 3.83
CA ASP A 23 1.32 -1.77 3.96
C ASP A 23 0.60 -1.20 5.18
N GLN A 24 -0.62 -1.67 5.52
CA GLN A 24 -1.29 -1.35 6.78
C GLN A 24 -0.47 -1.81 8.00
N VAL A 25 0.02 -3.05 7.97
CA VAL A 25 0.84 -3.62 9.06
C VAL A 25 2.17 -2.86 9.18
N LEU A 26 2.81 -2.54 8.06
CA LEU A 26 4.06 -1.78 8.08
C LEU A 26 3.83 -0.34 8.57
N GLY A 27 2.78 0.33 8.09
CA GLY A 27 2.40 1.67 8.54
C GLY A 27 2.14 1.73 10.04
N PHE A 28 1.43 0.73 10.59
CA PHE A 28 1.23 0.59 12.03
C PHE A 28 2.56 0.47 12.78
N LEU A 29 3.49 -0.38 12.31
CA LEU A 29 4.79 -0.57 12.97
C LEU A 29 5.70 0.66 12.84
N VAL A 30 5.64 1.40 11.73
CA VAL A 30 6.37 2.66 11.53
C VAL A 30 5.81 3.76 12.44
N ALA A 31 4.49 3.82 12.64
CA ALA A 31 3.87 4.78 13.56
C ALA A 31 4.17 4.48 15.04
N HIS A 32 4.65 3.27 15.34
CA HIS A 32 5.02 2.79 16.66
C HIS A 32 6.45 2.22 16.69
N ASP A 33 7.40 2.93 16.07
CA ASP A 33 8.79 2.47 15.90
C ASP A 33 9.54 2.27 17.24
N ASP A 34 9.03 2.86 18.33
CA ASP A 34 9.58 2.70 19.69
C ASP A 34 9.21 1.35 20.36
N ARG A 35 8.39 0.50 19.72
CA ARG A 35 7.79 -0.69 20.35
C ARG A 35 7.79 -1.92 19.46
N ALA A 36 7.59 -3.07 20.10
CA ALA A 36 7.39 -4.35 19.43
C ALA A 36 6.06 -4.97 19.86
N PHE A 37 5.36 -5.60 18.93
CA PHE A 37 3.99 -6.10 19.10
C PHE A 37 3.88 -7.57 18.71
N GLN A 38 2.94 -8.28 19.32
CA GLN A 38 2.56 -9.62 18.84
C GLN A 38 1.62 -9.49 17.62
N ALA A 39 1.62 -10.50 16.75
CA ALA A 39 0.77 -10.49 15.54
C ALA A 39 -0.72 -10.28 15.87
N ARG A 40 -1.23 -10.90 16.94
CA ARG A 40 -2.60 -10.70 17.44
C ARG A 40 -2.89 -9.26 17.90
N GLU A 41 -1.91 -8.57 18.47
CA GLU A 41 -2.07 -7.20 18.95
C GLU A 41 -2.12 -6.22 17.78
N ILE A 42 -1.32 -6.48 16.75
CA ILE A 42 -1.36 -5.75 15.48
C ILE A 42 -2.73 -5.98 14.83
N ALA A 43 -3.14 -7.24 14.66
CA ALA A 43 -4.42 -7.61 14.07
C ALA A 43 -5.62 -6.92 14.76
N THR A 44 -5.59 -6.86 16.09
CA THR A 44 -6.63 -6.17 16.88
C THR A 44 -6.63 -4.67 16.65
N GLN A 45 -5.46 -4.03 16.53
CA GLN A 45 -5.34 -2.57 16.38
C GLN A 45 -5.56 -2.09 14.95
N THR A 46 -5.33 -2.95 13.96
CA THR A 46 -5.56 -2.64 12.55
C THR A 46 -6.89 -3.20 12.03
N ASP A 47 -7.70 -3.83 12.89
CA ASP A 47 -8.96 -4.51 12.52
C ASP A 47 -8.79 -5.54 11.37
N LEU A 48 -7.66 -6.25 11.36
CA LEU A 48 -7.31 -7.24 10.33
C LEU A 48 -7.37 -8.68 10.87
N ASP A 49 -7.51 -9.65 9.95
CA ASP A 49 -7.39 -11.07 10.29
C ASP A 49 -5.96 -11.42 10.76
N GLU A 50 -5.83 -12.15 11.87
CA GLU A 50 -4.54 -12.53 12.44
C GLU A 50 -3.69 -13.39 11.48
N GLY A 51 -4.33 -14.25 10.68
CA GLY A 51 -3.67 -15.05 9.65
C GLY A 51 -3.13 -14.19 8.51
N ALA A 52 -3.89 -13.18 8.09
CA ALA A 52 -3.47 -12.19 7.10
C ALA A 52 -2.29 -11.36 7.62
N VAL A 53 -2.34 -10.88 8.87
CA VAL A 53 -1.24 -10.16 9.53
C VAL A 53 0.01 -11.02 9.63
N SER A 54 -0.12 -12.28 10.06
CA SER A 54 1.02 -13.21 10.17
C SER A 54 1.69 -13.47 8.81
N THR A 55 0.87 -13.58 7.74
CA THR A 55 1.36 -13.73 6.37
C THR A 55 2.07 -12.46 5.89
N ALA A 56 1.52 -11.29 6.18
CA ALA A 56 2.12 -10.00 5.86
C ALA A 56 3.46 -9.80 6.58
N LEU A 57 3.52 -10.03 7.89
CA LEU A 57 4.75 -9.94 8.69
C LEU A 57 5.85 -10.85 8.14
N THR A 58 5.50 -12.06 7.71
CA THR A 58 6.46 -12.98 7.08
C THR A 58 7.02 -12.39 5.77
N ARG A 59 6.18 -11.79 4.93
CA ARG A 59 6.60 -11.14 3.68
C ARG A 59 7.46 -9.90 3.95
N LEU A 60 7.06 -9.06 4.90
CA LEU A 60 7.82 -7.88 5.32
C LEU A 60 9.20 -8.28 5.87
N LYS A 61 9.29 -9.41 6.59
CA LYS A 61 10.55 -9.94 7.10
C LYS A 61 11.47 -10.45 6.01
N GLN A 62 10.93 -11.12 4.99
CA GLN A 62 11.72 -11.55 3.82
C GLN A 62 12.31 -10.37 3.07
N ARG A 63 11.58 -9.25 3.04
CA ARG A 63 12.05 -7.95 2.55
C ARG A 63 12.91 -7.20 3.56
N GLY A 64 13.05 -7.74 4.78
CA GLY A 64 13.68 -7.18 5.98
C GLY A 64 13.33 -5.73 6.28
N LEU A 65 12.03 -5.46 6.24
CA LEU A 65 11.41 -4.20 6.68
C LEU A 65 10.96 -4.29 8.15
N VAL A 66 10.89 -5.50 8.70
CA VAL A 66 10.52 -5.78 10.08
C VAL A 66 11.46 -6.80 10.67
N GLU A 67 11.67 -6.70 11.98
CA GLU A 67 12.46 -7.62 12.78
C GLU A 67 11.53 -8.50 13.62
N HIS A 68 11.92 -9.76 13.80
CA HIS A 68 11.16 -10.73 14.60
C HIS A 68 12.03 -11.29 15.71
N LYS A 69 11.58 -11.14 16.95
CA LYS A 69 12.26 -11.67 18.13
C LYS A 69 11.25 -12.36 19.04
N ALA A 70 11.47 -13.66 19.25
CA ALA A 70 10.54 -14.54 19.96
C ALA A 70 9.14 -14.54 19.34
N THR A 71 8.20 -13.81 19.93
CA THR A 71 6.81 -13.64 19.45
C THR A 71 6.50 -12.21 19.00
N TYR A 72 7.48 -11.31 19.11
CA TYR A 72 7.31 -9.89 18.91
C TYR A 72 7.92 -9.45 17.57
N TRP A 73 7.24 -8.48 16.97
CA TRP A 73 7.56 -7.87 15.69
C TRP A 73 7.76 -6.37 15.89
N ALA A 74 8.81 -5.83 15.28
CA ALA A 74 9.09 -4.39 15.27
C ALA A 74 9.49 -3.96 13.85
N VAL A 75 9.34 -2.69 13.54
CA VAL A 75 9.89 -2.12 12.31
C VAL A 75 11.43 -2.20 12.35
N THR A 76 12.06 -2.33 11.18
CA THR A 76 13.53 -2.26 11.11
C THR A 76 14.05 -0.87 11.47
N THR A 77 15.26 -0.81 12.02
CA THR A 77 15.97 0.46 12.27
C THR A 77 16.74 0.97 11.04
N ASP A 78 16.73 0.22 9.94
CA ASP A 78 17.36 0.61 8.67
C ASP A 78 16.46 1.58 7.89
N GLU A 79 16.64 2.88 8.16
CA GLU A 79 15.85 3.96 7.56
C GLU A 79 15.97 4.03 6.03
N ASP A 80 17.15 3.75 5.46
CA ASP A 80 17.38 3.72 4.02
C ASP A 80 16.52 2.65 3.34
N ARG A 81 16.37 1.50 4.00
CA ARG A 81 15.57 0.38 3.53
C ARG A 81 14.07 0.64 3.63
N LEU A 82 13.63 1.32 4.69
CA LEU A 82 12.25 1.79 4.83
C LEU A 82 11.91 2.86 3.79
N HIS A 83 12.81 3.81 3.54
CA HIS A 83 12.65 4.84 2.52
C HIS A 83 12.63 4.27 1.11
N SER A 84 13.37 3.20 0.83
CA SER A 84 13.32 2.53 -0.47
C SER A 84 11.99 1.81 -0.72
N TYR A 85 11.33 1.31 0.32
CA TYR A 85 10.04 0.63 0.22
C TYR A 85 8.86 1.61 0.18
N SER A 86 8.90 2.64 1.03
CA SER A 86 7.91 3.74 1.05
C SER A 86 8.16 4.80 -0.02
N GLY A 87 9.28 4.73 -0.74
CA GLY A 87 9.78 5.84 -1.56
C GLY A 87 8.82 6.30 -2.64
N TYR A 88 8.05 5.39 -3.22
CA TYR A 88 7.01 5.75 -4.18
C TYR A 88 5.84 6.45 -3.50
N GLU A 89 5.29 5.85 -2.45
CA GLU A 89 4.13 6.40 -1.74
C GLU A 89 4.44 7.74 -1.05
N ARG A 90 5.63 7.86 -0.46
CA ARG A 90 6.12 9.08 0.18
C ARG A 90 6.49 10.14 -0.84
N ALA A 91 7.03 9.76 -2.01
CA ALA A 91 7.22 10.69 -3.11
C ALA A 91 5.88 11.21 -3.62
N THR A 92 4.90 10.33 -3.86
CA THR A 92 3.55 10.72 -4.26
C THR A 92 2.88 11.61 -3.21
N ALA A 93 2.99 11.30 -1.92
CA ALA A 93 2.48 12.15 -0.84
C ALA A 93 3.15 13.52 -0.82
N LEU A 94 4.49 13.58 -0.93
CA LEU A 94 5.23 14.85 -1.02
C LEU A 94 4.86 15.65 -2.27
N PHE A 95 4.72 15.00 -3.43
CA PHE A 95 4.31 15.65 -4.66
C PHE A 95 2.87 16.15 -4.57
N ASN A 96 1.96 15.39 -3.96
CA ASN A 96 0.58 15.81 -3.73
C ASN A 96 0.50 16.99 -2.74
N GLU A 97 1.35 17.06 -1.72
CA GLU A 97 1.44 18.23 -0.83
C GLU A 97 1.92 19.48 -1.57
N GLN A 98 2.85 19.34 -2.53
CA GLN A 98 3.44 20.45 -3.26
C GLN A 98 2.65 20.89 -4.50
N LEU A 99 2.00 19.95 -5.18
CA LEU A 99 1.33 20.14 -6.47
C LEU A 99 -0.20 20.00 -6.36
N GLY A 100 -0.71 19.57 -5.21
CA GLY A 100 -2.09 19.13 -5.04
C GLY A 100 -2.25 17.65 -5.44
N THR A 101 -3.21 16.97 -4.81
CA THR A 101 -3.61 15.61 -5.22
C THR A 101 -4.19 15.64 -6.63
N GLU A 102 -3.81 14.69 -7.46
CA GLU A 102 -4.33 14.56 -8.82
C GLU A 102 -5.87 14.46 -8.80
N ASN A 103 -6.52 15.33 -9.56
CA ASN A 103 -7.97 15.35 -9.69
C ASN A 103 -8.39 14.60 -10.96
N LYS A 104 -8.93 13.39 -10.79
CA LYS A 104 -9.32 12.52 -11.89
C LYS A 104 -10.39 13.13 -12.81
N ASP A 105 -11.32 13.91 -12.25
CA ASP A 105 -12.38 14.57 -13.02
C ASP A 105 -11.80 15.66 -13.94
N GLU A 106 -10.83 16.43 -13.45
CA GLU A 106 -10.14 17.46 -14.23
C GLU A 106 -9.33 16.85 -15.38
N TRP A 107 -8.67 15.72 -15.12
CA TRP A 107 -7.92 14.99 -16.14
C TRP A 107 -8.84 14.40 -17.22
N GLN A 108 -10.04 13.96 -16.83
CA GLN A 108 -11.02 13.41 -17.75
C GLN A 108 -11.66 14.49 -18.63
N GLU A 109 -11.86 15.70 -18.11
CA GLU A 109 -12.32 16.85 -18.91
C GLU A 109 -11.30 17.28 -19.97
N HIS A 110 -10.01 17.10 -19.68
CA HIS A 110 -8.92 17.40 -20.61
C HIS A 110 -8.43 16.19 -21.43
N ALA A 111 -9.04 15.01 -21.24
CA ALA A 111 -8.69 13.82 -21.98
C ALA A 111 -9.10 13.97 -23.47
N PRO A 112 -8.26 13.52 -24.41
CA PRO A 112 -8.63 13.53 -25.83
C PRO A 112 -9.81 12.60 -26.08
N GLU A 113 -10.79 13.06 -26.88
CA GLU A 113 -11.96 12.27 -27.28
C GLU A 113 -11.59 11.10 -28.22
N GLU A 114 -10.41 11.16 -28.83
CA GLU A 114 -9.89 10.09 -29.67
C GLU A 114 -9.34 8.94 -28.83
N ALA A 115 -9.89 7.74 -29.07
CA ALA A 115 -9.36 6.51 -28.49
C ALA A 115 -7.87 6.35 -28.78
N HIS A 116 -7.15 5.87 -27.76
CA HIS A 116 -5.72 5.61 -27.83
C HIS A 116 -5.38 4.74 -29.05
N PRO A 117 -4.28 5.02 -29.79
CA PRO A 117 -3.97 4.33 -31.05
C PRO A 117 -3.88 2.80 -30.95
N SER A 118 -3.61 2.25 -29.75
CA SER A 118 -3.60 0.81 -29.49
C SER A 118 -4.99 0.16 -29.32
N GLN A 119 -6.05 0.97 -29.26
CA GLN A 119 -7.46 0.53 -29.19
C GLN A 119 -8.21 0.81 -30.50
N ARG A 120 -7.51 1.29 -31.53
CA ARG A 120 -8.04 1.34 -32.88
C ARG A 120 -7.86 -0.06 -33.49
N ASP A 121 -8.94 -0.81 -33.66
CA ASP A 121 -8.90 -2.04 -34.45
C ASP A 121 -8.36 -1.70 -35.85
N GLU A 122 -7.27 -2.38 -36.24
CA GLU A 122 -6.69 -2.27 -37.58
C GLU A 122 -7.75 -2.69 -38.61
N VAL A 123 -8.18 -1.73 -39.43
CA VAL A 123 -9.18 -1.92 -40.49
C VAL A 123 -8.60 -2.67 -41.68
#